data_AF-A0A961SIB6-F1
#
_entry.id   AF-A0A961SIB6-F1
#
_cell.length_a   1.000
_cell.length_b   1.000
_cell.length_c   1.000
_cell.angle_alpha   90.00
_cell.angle_beta   90.00
_cell.angle_gamma   90.00
#
_symmetry.space_group_name_H-M   'P 1'
#
loop_
_entity.id
_entity.type
_entity.pdbx_description
1 polymer ?
#
loop_
_entity_poly.entity_id
_entity_poly.type
_entity_poly.pdbx_seq_one_letter_code
_entity_poly.pdbx_strand_id
1 'polypeptide(L)'
;MTLIDVLAFTWFCLCYFGYAWAVRYGPLKSRRGLVAAVNDRRAQWMETALRRDIRIMDAQLLTSLSSGNAFFASTSVLVLGGLAAMLGAVDNVKTRLEQLPFISDTPLVLWEFKILFLMMLMIVSFFSFAWAFRLTHYVGTMFGALPLQSEAYTEEAQAHARKTAELVGLSGRHLNSGLRTIYFAMAGLAWFVSPILF
;
A
#
# COMPACT_ATOMS: atom_id res chain seq x y z
N MET A 1 6.48 -16.78 25.77
CA MET A 1 6.99 -16.55 24.40
C MET A 1 8.24 -17.39 24.25
N THR A 2 8.34 -18.21 23.21
CA THR A 2 9.58 -18.96 22.97
C THR A 2 10.64 -18.00 22.40
N LEU A 3 11.93 -18.31 22.57
CA LEU A 3 13.02 -17.54 21.95
C LEU A 3 12.82 -17.41 20.42
N ILE A 4 12.20 -18.44 19.82
CA ILE A 4 11.92 -18.53 18.38
C ILE A 4 10.87 -17.48 17.96
N ASP A 5 9.80 -17.27 18.75
CA ASP A 5 8.81 -16.23 18.47
C ASP A 5 9.43 -14.82 18.44
N VAL A 6 10.35 -14.55 19.37
CA VAL A 6 11.03 -13.24 19.46
C VAL A 6 11.97 -13.05 18.28
N LEU A 7 12.73 -14.08 17.91
CA LEU A 7 13.62 -14.03 16.75
C LEU A 7 12.83 -13.85 15.45
N ALA A 8 11.74 -14.59 15.26
CA ALA A 8 10.92 -14.50 14.07
C ALA A 8 10.23 -13.13 13.95
N PHE A 9 9.71 -12.59 15.06
CA PHE A 9 9.17 -11.23 15.09
C PHE A 9 10.23 -10.16 14.77
N THR A 10 11.41 -10.30 15.35
CA THR A 10 12.53 -9.39 15.07
C THR A 10 12.94 -9.47 13.60
N TRP A 11 13.01 -10.68 13.04
CA TRP A 11 13.29 -10.90 11.63
C TRP A 11 12.24 -10.27 10.72
N PHE A 12 10.95 -10.42 11.05
CA PHE A 12 9.86 -9.77 10.34
C PHE A 12 10.01 -8.25 10.37
N CYS A 13 10.26 -7.66 11.54
CA CYS A 13 10.46 -6.21 11.67
C CYS A 13 11.67 -5.75 10.86
N LEU A 14 12.79 -6.47 10.90
CA LEU A 14 13.97 -6.18 10.09
C LEU A 14 13.66 -6.25 8.59
N CYS A 15 12.90 -7.25 8.13
CA CYS A 15 12.47 -7.35 6.74
C CYS A 15 11.53 -6.21 6.35
N TYR A 16 10.53 -5.90 7.18
CA TYR A 16 9.55 -4.85 6.94
C TYR A 16 10.19 -3.47 6.86
N PHE A 17 10.93 -3.08 7.92
CA PHE A 17 11.58 -1.78 7.99
C PHE A 17 12.82 -1.71 7.11
N GLY A 18 13.61 -2.78 7.02
CA GLY A 18 14.78 -2.87 6.17
C GLY A 18 14.43 -2.75 4.69
N TYR A 19 13.37 -3.42 4.23
CA TYR A 19 12.87 -3.24 2.87
C TYR A 19 12.37 -1.82 2.63
N ALA A 20 11.59 -1.26 3.57
CA ALA A 20 11.09 0.11 3.45
C ALA A 20 12.22 1.13 3.37
N TRP A 21 13.26 0.96 4.19
CA TRP A 21 14.46 1.78 4.19
C TRP A 21 15.28 1.60 2.92
N ALA A 22 15.53 0.36 2.49
CA ALA A 22 16.33 0.06 1.30
C ALA A 22 15.72 0.63 0.02
N VAL A 23 14.39 0.60 -0.11
CA VAL A 23 13.67 1.18 -1.26
C VAL A 23 13.61 2.71 -1.19
N ARG A 24 13.54 3.32 0.01
CA ARG A 24 13.37 4.77 0.18
C ARG A 24 14.69 5.54 0.19
N TYR A 25 15.69 5.02 0.88
CA TYR A 25 16.97 5.69 1.17
C TYR A 25 18.21 4.87 0.76
N GLY A 26 18.07 3.57 0.58
CA GLY A 26 19.19 2.67 0.29
C GLY A 26 19.57 2.54 -1.19
N PRO A 27 20.49 1.60 -1.51
CA PRO A 27 21.06 1.40 -2.85
C PRO A 27 20.05 0.89 -3.88
N LEU A 28 18.90 0.37 -3.43
CA LEU A 28 17.79 -0.07 -4.28
C LEU A 28 16.93 1.09 -4.79
N LYS A 29 17.22 2.33 -4.39
CA LYS A 29 16.70 3.57 -5.01
C LYS A 29 17.30 3.73 -6.42
N SER A 30 17.11 2.74 -7.27
CA SER A 30 17.62 2.73 -8.62
C SER A 30 16.72 3.57 -9.51
N ARG A 31 17.32 4.51 -10.26
CA ARG A 31 16.66 5.19 -11.38
C ARG A 31 16.30 4.24 -12.54
N ARG A 32 16.68 2.96 -12.46
CA ARG A 32 16.40 1.92 -13.47
C ARG A 32 15.44 0.83 -12.97
N GLY A 33 14.84 0.99 -11.78
CA GLY A 33 13.86 0.04 -11.27
C GLY A 33 12.47 0.19 -11.91
N LEU A 34 11.59 -0.80 -11.73
CA LEU A 34 10.22 -0.79 -12.26
C LEU A 34 9.44 0.48 -11.86
N VAL A 35 9.59 0.94 -10.61
CA VAL A 35 8.94 2.16 -10.13
C VAL A 35 9.42 3.40 -10.90
N ALA A 36 10.70 3.46 -11.26
CA ALA A 36 11.25 4.55 -12.07
C ALA A 36 10.70 4.49 -13.50
N ALA A 37 10.72 3.32 -14.13
CA ALA A 37 10.16 3.11 -15.47
C ALA A 37 8.66 3.48 -15.54
N VAL A 38 7.87 3.14 -14.52
CA VAL A 38 6.46 3.53 -14.46
C VAL A 38 6.29 5.04 -14.26
N ASN A 39 7.18 5.70 -13.50
CA ASN A 39 7.16 7.16 -13.38
C ASN A 39 7.50 7.85 -14.71
N ASP A 40 8.43 7.31 -15.49
CA ASP A 40 8.72 7.83 -16.83
C ASP A 40 7.49 7.70 -17.74
N ARG A 41 6.74 6.60 -17.65
CA ARG A 41 5.45 6.44 -18.36
C ARG A 41 4.38 7.41 -17.87
N ARG A 42 4.34 7.74 -16.57
CA ARG A 42 3.43 8.78 -16.04
C ARG A 42 3.80 10.17 -16.56
N ALA A 43 5.08 10.49 -16.68
CA ALA A 43 5.55 11.74 -17.28
C ALA A 43 5.12 11.81 -18.76
N GLN A 44 5.40 10.76 -19.53
CA GLN A 44 4.96 10.65 -20.93
C GLN A 44 3.44 10.74 -21.07
N TRP A 45 2.69 10.13 -20.14
CA TRP A 45 1.24 10.21 -20.11
C TRP A 45 0.76 11.66 -19.97
N MET A 46 1.29 12.43 -19.00
CA MET A 46 0.90 13.83 -18.82
C MET A 46 1.34 14.73 -19.99
N GLU A 47 2.53 14.50 -20.55
CA GLU A 47 3.00 15.22 -21.75
C GLU A 47 2.10 14.95 -22.96
N THR A 48 1.65 13.71 -23.12
CA THR A 48 0.73 13.33 -24.19
C THR A 48 -0.66 13.89 -23.94
N ALA A 49 -1.16 13.84 -22.69
CA ALA A 49 -2.46 14.37 -22.31
C ALA A 49 -2.56 15.89 -22.55
N LEU A 50 -1.46 16.62 -22.31
CA LEU A 50 -1.40 18.06 -22.60
C LEU A 50 -1.64 18.36 -24.09
N ARG A 51 -1.13 17.50 -24.98
CA ARG A 51 -1.25 17.64 -26.43
C ARG A 51 -2.54 17.07 -27.00
N ARG A 52 -3.39 16.43 -26.18
CA ARG A 52 -4.70 15.92 -26.60
C ARG A 52 -5.76 17.00 -26.42
N ASP A 53 -6.59 17.15 -27.45
CA ASP A 53 -7.80 17.97 -27.41
C ASP A 53 -8.88 17.30 -26.53
N ILE A 54 -9.15 16.01 -26.81
CA ILE A 54 -10.10 15.21 -26.04
C ILE A 54 -9.36 14.37 -24.98
N ARG A 55 -9.67 14.61 -23.70
CA ARG A 55 -8.99 14.00 -22.54
C ARG A 55 -9.88 13.05 -21.72
N ILE A 56 -11.03 12.65 -22.26
CA ILE A 56 -12.03 11.81 -21.55
C ILE A 56 -11.42 10.46 -21.14
N MET A 57 -10.66 9.82 -22.03
CA MET A 57 -9.99 8.55 -21.73
C MET A 57 -9.01 8.68 -20.56
N ASP A 58 -8.24 9.77 -20.51
CA ASP A 58 -7.29 10.02 -19.44
C ASP A 58 -7.98 10.28 -18.09
N ALA A 59 -9.10 11.01 -18.10
CA ALA A 59 -9.93 11.22 -16.92
C ALA A 59 -10.55 9.91 -16.40
N GLN A 60 -10.96 9.01 -17.30
CA GLN A 60 -11.45 7.68 -16.93
C GLN A 60 -10.34 6.81 -16.31
N LEU A 61 -9.13 6.82 -16.88
CA LEU A 61 -7.97 6.14 -16.30
C LEU A 61 -7.67 6.65 -14.88
N LEU A 62 -7.69 7.96 -14.68
CA LEU A 62 -7.48 8.56 -13.37
C LEU A 62 -8.56 8.14 -12.36
N THR A 63 -9.81 8.09 -12.81
CA THR A 63 -10.94 7.62 -11.99
C THR A 63 -10.76 6.15 -11.58
N SER A 64 -10.36 5.29 -12.53
CA SER A 64 -10.08 3.87 -12.26
C SER A 64 -8.95 3.69 -11.22
N LEU A 65 -7.85 4.46 -11.35
CA LEU A 65 -6.76 4.47 -10.37
C LEU A 65 -7.24 4.93 -8.98
N SER A 66 -8.12 5.94 -8.93
CA SER A 66 -8.71 6.42 -7.67
C SER A 66 -9.58 5.35 -7.01
N SER A 67 -10.47 4.72 -7.78
CA SER A 67 -11.35 3.65 -7.30
C SER A 67 -10.54 2.46 -6.77
N GLY A 68 -9.41 2.14 -7.39
CA GLY A 68 -8.47 1.11 -6.89
C GLY A 68 -7.95 1.43 -5.49
N ASN A 69 -7.53 2.68 -5.23
CA ASN A 69 -7.08 3.11 -3.89
C ASN A 69 -8.22 2.98 -2.86
N ALA A 70 -9.43 3.40 -3.21
CA ALA A 70 -10.59 3.31 -2.32
C ALA A 70 -10.96 1.85 -2.00
N PHE A 71 -10.92 0.95 -2.99
CA PHE A 71 -11.20 -0.46 -2.80
C PHE A 71 -10.26 -1.12 -1.78
N PHE A 72 -8.95 -0.88 -1.89
CA PHE A 72 -7.97 -1.42 -0.95
C PHE A 72 -8.05 -0.78 0.44
N ALA A 73 -8.38 0.51 0.54
CA ALA A 73 -8.67 1.16 1.82
C ALA A 73 -9.86 0.49 2.52
N SER A 74 -10.98 0.31 1.82
CA SER A 74 -12.17 -0.37 2.36
C SER A 74 -11.87 -1.81 2.77
N THR A 75 -11.12 -2.54 1.95
CA THR A 75 -10.69 -3.91 2.28
C THR A 75 -9.87 -3.95 3.56
N SER A 76 -8.95 -2.99 3.76
CA SER A 76 -8.16 -2.90 4.99
C SER A 76 -9.04 -2.67 6.22
N VAL A 77 -10.10 -1.86 6.12
CA VAL A 77 -11.07 -1.64 7.21
C VAL A 77 -11.90 -2.89 7.49
N LEU A 78 -12.34 -3.61 6.45
CA LEU A 78 -13.07 -4.87 6.62
C LEU A 78 -12.22 -5.91 7.35
N VAL A 79 -10.96 -6.08 6.94
CA VAL A 79 -10.02 -6.99 7.62
C VAL A 79 -9.77 -6.54 9.06
N LEU A 80 -9.61 -5.23 9.30
CA LEU A 80 -9.47 -4.67 10.65
C LEU A 80 -10.69 -5.00 11.53
N GLY A 81 -11.90 -4.88 11.00
CA GLY A 81 -13.14 -5.27 11.69
C GLY A 81 -13.20 -6.77 12.00
N GLY A 82 -12.77 -7.62 11.06
CA GLY A 82 -12.65 -9.07 11.26
C GLY A 82 -11.64 -9.43 12.36
N LEU A 83 -10.47 -8.77 12.36
CA LEU A 83 -9.46 -8.93 13.41
C LEU A 83 -9.98 -8.46 14.78
N ALA A 84 -10.70 -7.34 14.84
CA ALA A 84 -11.31 -6.85 16.08
C ALA A 84 -12.38 -7.81 16.62
N ALA A 85 -13.21 -8.39 15.75
CA ALA A 85 -14.17 -9.42 16.14
C ALA A 85 -13.47 -10.69 16.67
N MET A 86 -12.37 -11.12 16.03
CA MET A 86 -11.55 -12.23 16.53
C MET A 86 -10.92 -11.92 17.89
N LEU A 87 -10.48 -10.69 18.13
CA LEU A 87 -9.93 -10.29 19.42
C LEU A 87 -11.00 -10.39 20.54
N GLY A 88 -12.24 -9.97 20.27
CA GLY A 88 -13.34 -10.08 21.24
C GLY A 88 -13.81 -11.52 21.51
N ALA A 89 -13.46 -12.47 20.64
CA ALA A 89 -13.81 -13.89 20.76
C ALA A 89 -12.55 -14.80 20.79
N VAL A 90 -11.42 -14.26 21.26
CA VAL A 90 -10.09 -14.89 21.11
C VAL A 90 -10.03 -16.28 21.76
N ASP A 91 -10.65 -16.47 22.93
CA ASP A 91 -10.70 -17.76 23.63
C ASP A 91 -11.39 -18.85 22.79
N ASN A 92 -12.53 -18.50 22.19
CA ASN A 92 -13.32 -19.40 21.35
C ASN A 92 -12.57 -19.75 20.05
N VAL A 93 -11.94 -18.75 19.43
CA VAL A 93 -11.18 -18.93 18.19
C VAL A 93 -9.95 -19.80 18.45
N LYS A 94 -9.17 -19.49 19.48
CA LYS A 94 -7.98 -20.26 19.89
C LYS A 94 -8.34 -21.72 20.16
N THR A 95 -9.34 -21.97 21.00
CA THR A 95 -9.76 -23.33 21.39
C THR A 95 -10.16 -24.18 20.18
N ARG A 96 -10.79 -23.58 19.16
CA ARG A 96 -11.14 -24.29 17.92
C ARG A 96 -9.94 -24.53 17.01
N LEU A 97 -9.03 -23.56 16.93
CA LEU A 97 -7.85 -23.64 16.07
C LEU A 97 -6.79 -24.61 16.62
N GLU A 98 -6.61 -24.70 17.94
CA GLU A 98 -5.70 -25.66 18.57
C GLU A 98 -6.12 -27.14 18.40
N GLN A 99 -7.33 -27.40 17.92
CA GLN A 99 -7.74 -28.75 17.48
C GLN A 99 -7.08 -29.17 16.17
N LEU A 100 -6.50 -28.24 15.42
CA LEU A 100 -5.79 -28.52 14.18
C LEU A 100 -4.36 -28.97 14.48
N PRO A 101 -3.86 -30.02 13.81
CA PRO A 101 -2.57 -30.64 14.13
C PRO A 101 -1.34 -29.73 13.86
N PHE A 102 -1.54 -28.62 13.14
CA PHE A 102 -0.46 -27.71 12.75
C PHE A 102 -0.32 -26.50 13.67
N ILE A 103 -1.26 -26.29 14.60
CA ILE A 103 -1.28 -25.08 15.44
C ILE A 103 -0.65 -25.40 16.79
N SER A 104 0.42 -24.68 17.11
CA SER A 104 1.18 -24.87 18.34
C SER A 104 0.39 -24.35 19.55
N ASP A 105 0.41 -25.12 20.64
CA ASP A 105 -0.22 -24.73 21.91
C ASP A 105 0.46 -23.47 22.46
N THR A 106 -0.22 -22.33 22.38
CA THR A 106 0.40 -21.01 22.57
C THR A 106 -0.35 -20.22 23.65
N PRO A 107 0.32 -19.44 24.52
CA PRO A 107 -0.37 -18.60 25.50
C PRO A 107 -1.36 -17.62 24.86
N LEU A 108 -2.51 -17.40 25.50
CA LEU A 108 -3.57 -16.50 25.02
C LEU A 108 -3.05 -15.09 24.72
N VAL A 109 -2.22 -14.55 25.62
CA VAL A 109 -1.60 -13.22 25.47
C VAL A 109 -0.81 -13.09 24.15
N LEU A 110 -0.19 -14.18 23.68
CA LEU A 110 0.54 -14.15 22.41
C LEU A 110 -0.41 -14.15 21.21
N TRP A 111 -1.57 -14.81 21.31
CA TRP A 111 -2.63 -14.73 20.30
C TRP A 111 -3.16 -13.30 20.17
N GLU A 112 -3.48 -12.65 21.30
CA GLU A 112 -3.90 -11.24 21.33
C GLU A 112 -2.85 -10.34 20.69
N PHE A 113 -1.57 -10.54 21.03
CA PHE A 113 -0.46 -9.80 20.43
C PHE A 113 -0.39 -9.99 18.91
N LYS A 114 -0.48 -11.23 18.40
CA LYS A 114 -0.48 -11.51 16.95
C LYS A 114 -1.63 -10.80 16.24
N ILE A 115 -2.83 -10.81 16.83
CA ILE A 115 -4.01 -10.11 16.28
C ILE A 115 -3.77 -8.59 16.27
N LEU A 116 -3.37 -8.00 17.40
CA LEU A 116 -3.07 -6.57 17.51
C LEU A 116 -1.98 -6.13 16.54
N PHE A 117 -0.97 -6.97 16.32
CA PHE A 117 0.08 -6.73 15.35
C PHE A 117 -0.45 -6.66 13.91
N LEU A 118 -1.30 -7.62 13.51
CA LEU A 118 -1.95 -7.57 12.20
C LEU A 118 -2.88 -6.36 12.07
N MET A 119 -3.60 -6.00 13.13
CA MET A 119 -4.44 -4.79 13.16
C MET A 119 -3.61 -3.54 12.89
N MET A 120 -2.44 -3.43 13.52
CA MET A 120 -1.51 -2.31 13.29
C MET A 120 -1.06 -2.23 11.82
N LEU A 121 -0.72 -3.37 11.20
CA LEU A 121 -0.39 -3.41 9.76
C LEU A 121 -1.58 -2.98 8.89
N MET A 122 -2.80 -3.42 9.22
CA MET A 122 -4.01 -3.00 8.49
C MET A 122 -4.29 -1.51 8.62
N ILE A 123 -4.04 -0.91 9.79
CA ILE A 123 -4.15 0.53 10.00
C ILE A 123 -3.13 1.29 9.13
N VAL A 124 -1.87 0.85 9.11
CA VAL A 124 -0.82 1.47 8.25
C VAL A 124 -1.17 1.35 6.77
N SER A 125 -1.68 0.19 6.36
CA SER A 125 -2.19 -0.07 5.01
C SER A 125 -3.32 0.89 4.65
N PHE A 126 -4.34 1.00 5.51
CA PHE A 126 -5.49 1.89 5.33
C PHE A 126 -5.04 3.34 5.11
N PHE A 127 -4.21 3.89 6.00
CA PHE A 127 -3.74 5.27 5.88
C PHE A 127 -2.90 5.49 4.61
N SER A 128 -2.11 4.51 4.19
CA SER A 128 -1.36 4.58 2.93
C SER A 128 -2.28 4.69 1.72
N PHE A 129 -3.34 3.88 1.66
CA PHE A 129 -4.34 3.93 0.59
C PHE A 129 -5.22 5.17 0.66
N ALA A 130 -5.65 5.59 1.85
CA ALA A 130 -6.43 6.82 2.04
C ALA A 130 -5.65 8.06 1.59
N TRP A 131 -4.35 8.09 1.87
CA TRP A 131 -3.48 9.17 1.39
C TRP A 131 -3.28 9.11 -0.13
N ALA A 132 -3.05 7.93 -0.70
CA ALA A 132 -2.99 7.76 -2.16
C ALA A 132 -4.29 8.21 -2.84
N PHE A 133 -5.44 7.86 -2.28
CA PHE A 133 -6.76 8.28 -2.74
C PHE A 133 -6.90 9.81 -2.74
N ARG A 134 -6.54 10.46 -1.63
CA ARG A 134 -6.53 11.93 -1.52
C ARG A 134 -5.61 12.59 -2.55
N LEU A 135 -4.41 12.04 -2.77
CA LEU A 135 -3.49 12.53 -3.79
C LEU A 135 -4.08 12.40 -5.20
N THR A 136 -4.82 11.33 -5.49
CA THR A 136 -5.48 11.16 -6.79
C THR A 136 -6.56 12.21 -7.03
N HIS A 137 -7.26 12.69 -5.99
CA HIS A 137 -8.15 13.85 -6.12
C HIS A 137 -7.39 15.13 -6.50
N TYR A 138 -6.22 15.37 -5.88
CA TYR A 138 -5.37 16.50 -6.24
C TYR A 138 -4.84 16.38 -7.67
N VAL A 139 -4.48 15.17 -8.11
CA VAL A 139 -4.17 14.91 -9.53
C VAL A 139 -5.36 15.25 -10.41
N GLY A 140 -6.58 14.89 -10.02
CA GLY A 140 -7.79 15.22 -10.78
C GLY A 140 -7.98 16.73 -10.97
N THR A 141 -7.79 17.51 -9.91
CA THR A 141 -7.83 18.97 -9.98
C THR A 141 -6.74 19.53 -10.89
N MET A 142 -5.50 19.05 -10.74
CA MET A 142 -4.37 19.47 -11.58
C MET A 142 -4.58 19.08 -13.05
N PHE A 143 -5.11 17.89 -13.30
CA PHE A 143 -5.41 17.37 -14.63
C PHE A 143 -6.52 18.17 -15.31
N GLY A 144 -7.59 18.51 -14.57
CA GLY A 144 -8.66 19.39 -15.06
C GLY A 144 -8.18 20.81 -15.38
N ALA A 145 -7.12 21.26 -14.71
CA ALA A 145 -6.47 22.55 -14.95
C ALA A 145 -5.37 22.51 -16.04
N LEU A 146 -5.20 21.40 -16.77
CA LEU A 146 -4.26 21.34 -17.89
C LEU A 146 -4.65 22.39 -18.96
N PRO A 147 -3.71 23.23 -19.41
CA PRO A 147 -3.96 24.25 -20.45
C PRO A 147 -4.53 23.66 -21.74
N LEU A 148 -5.08 24.51 -22.60
CA LEU A 148 -5.63 24.09 -23.89
C LEU A 148 -4.52 23.51 -24.79
N GLN A 149 -4.90 22.66 -25.74
CA GLN A 149 -3.95 22.05 -26.69
C GLN A 149 -3.14 23.11 -27.46
N SER A 150 -3.75 24.25 -27.79
CA SER A 150 -3.08 25.38 -28.46
C SER A 150 -1.90 25.95 -27.67
N GLU A 151 -1.90 25.79 -26.35
CA GLU A 151 -0.88 26.31 -25.44
C GLU A 151 0.12 25.22 -25.00
N ALA A 152 0.00 23.99 -25.53
CA ALA A 152 0.77 22.83 -25.06
C ALA A 152 2.29 22.97 -25.17
N TYR A 153 2.79 23.85 -26.04
CA TYR A 153 4.22 24.09 -26.23
C TYR A 153 4.78 25.23 -25.37
N THR A 154 3.93 25.96 -24.63
CA THR A 154 4.39 26.97 -23.68
C THR A 154 5.14 26.31 -22.52
N GLU A 155 6.13 27.02 -21.98
CA GLU A 155 6.93 26.52 -20.86
C GLU A 155 6.06 26.27 -19.61
N GLU A 156 5.10 27.15 -19.35
CA GLU A 156 4.15 27.02 -18.24
C GLU A 156 3.29 25.76 -18.35
N ALA A 157 2.77 25.45 -19.55
CA ALA A 157 1.97 24.26 -19.78
C ALA A 157 2.78 22.97 -19.57
N GLN A 158 4.01 22.92 -20.07
CA GLN A 158 4.90 21.78 -19.85
C GLN A 158 5.29 21.63 -18.37
N ALA A 159 5.56 22.74 -17.68
CA ALA A 159 5.85 22.72 -16.24
C ALA A 159 4.65 22.21 -15.44
N HIS A 160 3.43 22.60 -15.79
CA HIS A 160 2.20 22.11 -15.16
C HIS A 160 1.99 20.61 -15.39
N ALA A 161 2.21 20.12 -16.61
CA ALA A 161 2.15 18.69 -16.92
C ALA A 161 3.17 17.87 -16.11
N ARG A 162 4.42 18.36 -15.99
CA ARG A 162 5.47 17.73 -15.17
C ARG A 162 5.09 17.67 -13.69
N LYS A 163 4.61 18.77 -13.11
CA LYS A 163 4.13 18.81 -11.72
C LYS A 163 2.98 17.83 -11.50
N THR A 164 2.06 17.73 -12.45
CA THR A 164 0.95 16.77 -12.41
C THR A 164 1.47 15.33 -12.43
N ALA A 165 2.45 15.03 -13.29
CA ALA A 165 3.07 13.70 -13.36
C ALA A 165 3.79 13.30 -12.06
N GLU A 166 4.50 14.24 -11.43
CA GLU A 166 5.14 14.02 -10.13
C GLU A 166 4.12 13.66 -9.05
N LEU A 167 2.96 14.32 -9.06
CA LEU A 167 1.87 14.08 -8.12
C LEU A 167 1.23 12.70 -8.34
N VAL A 168 1.03 12.28 -9.61
CA VAL A 168 0.61 10.91 -9.96
C VAL A 168 1.64 9.89 -9.42
N GLY A 169 2.93 10.19 -9.61
CA GLY A 169 4.01 9.35 -9.09
C GLY A 169 4.02 9.27 -7.56
N LEU A 170 3.72 10.36 -6.85
CA LEU A 170 3.58 10.37 -5.40
C LEU A 170 2.40 9.50 -4.95
N SER A 171 1.22 9.63 -5.57
CA SER A 171 0.07 8.75 -5.29
C SER A 171 0.45 7.27 -5.47
N GLY A 172 1.11 6.93 -6.58
CA GLY A 172 1.59 5.58 -6.84
C GLY A 172 2.57 5.04 -5.80
N ARG A 173 3.43 5.88 -5.20
CA ARG A 173 4.32 5.45 -4.10
C ARG A 173 3.56 5.06 -2.85
N HIS A 174 2.52 5.81 -2.49
CA HIS A 174 1.69 5.50 -1.33
C HIS A 174 0.83 4.24 -1.55
N LEU A 175 0.28 4.07 -2.76
CA LEU A 175 -0.38 2.83 -3.18
C LEU A 175 0.55 1.62 -3.00
N ASN A 176 1.78 1.69 -3.52
CA ASN A 176 2.76 0.61 -3.38
C ASN A 176 3.14 0.33 -1.92
N SER A 177 3.23 1.38 -1.08
CA SER A 177 3.48 1.22 0.36
C SER A 177 2.33 0.48 1.06
N GLY A 178 1.09 0.79 0.71
CA GLY A 178 -0.10 0.10 1.21
C GLY A 178 -0.10 -1.37 0.80
N LEU A 179 0.07 -1.67 -0.50
CA LEU A 179 0.12 -3.04 -1.03
C LEU A 179 1.21 -3.87 -0.36
N ARG A 180 2.41 -3.31 -0.21
CA ARG A 180 3.49 -3.97 0.50
C ARG A 180 3.09 -4.32 1.93
N THR A 181 2.42 -3.42 2.64
CA THR A 181 1.97 -3.67 4.01
C THR A 181 0.93 -4.78 4.07
N ILE A 182 0.01 -4.88 3.09
CA ILE A 182 -0.90 -6.02 2.95
C ILE A 182 -0.11 -7.32 2.76
N TYR A 183 0.88 -7.36 1.86
CA TYR A 183 1.67 -8.57 1.62
C TYR A 183 2.43 -9.02 2.88
N PHE A 184 2.99 -8.09 3.64
CA PHE A 184 3.60 -8.40 4.93
C PHE A 184 2.59 -8.88 5.96
N ALA A 185 1.37 -8.33 5.99
CA ALA A 185 0.32 -8.85 6.87
C ALA A 185 -0.12 -10.28 6.49
N MET A 186 -0.15 -10.60 5.19
CA MET A 186 -0.39 -11.98 4.74
C MET A 186 0.71 -12.92 5.21
N ALA A 187 1.98 -12.51 5.14
CA ALA A 187 3.07 -13.28 5.74
C ALA A 187 2.90 -13.41 7.26
N GLY A 188 2.42 -12.37 7.94
CA GLY A 188 2.10 -12.40 9.37
C GLY A 188 1.03 -13.41 9.76
N LEU A 189 0.14 -13.83 8.85
CA LEU A 189 -0.81 -14.92 9.11
C LEU A 189 -0.10 -16.26 9.33
N ALA A 190 1.06 -16.49 8.70
CA ALA A 190 1.83 -17.71 8.89
C ALA A 190 2.28 -17.91 10.34
N TRP A 191 2.42 -16.82 11.11
CA TRP A 191 2.78 -16.88 12.52
C TRP A 191 1.72 -17.56 13.40
N PHE A 192 0.45 -17.59 12.96
CA PHE A 192 -0.59 -18.33 13.67
C PHE A 192 -0.45 -19.85 13.53
N VAL A 193 0.21 -20.32 12.47
CA VAL A 193 0.46 -21.75 12.26
C VAL A 193 1.72 -22.16 13.02
N SER A 194 2.86 -21.56 12.69
CA SER A 194 4.14 -21.89 13.32
C SER A 194 5.11 -20.71 13.27
N PRO A 195 5.92 -20.49 14.31
CA PRO A 195 7.02 -19.52 14.28
C PRO A 195 8.07 -19.80 13.20
N ILE A 196 8.15 -21.05 12.69
CA ILE A 196 9.10 -21.44 11.64
C ILE A 196 8.62 -21.02 10.25
N LEU A 197 7.29 -20.93 10.05
CA LEU A 197 6.67 -20.53 8.78
C LEU A 197 6.57 -19.01 8.62
N PHE A 198 6.78 -18.27 9.71
CA PHE A 198 6.69 -16.81 9.79
C PHE A 198 8.02 -16.14 9.44
#